data_AF-A0A944GPJ5-F1
#
_entry.id   AF-A0A944GPJ5-F1
#
_cell.length_a   1.000
_cell.length_b   1.000
_cell.length_c   1.000
_cell.angle_alpha   90.00
_cell.angle_beta   90.00
_cell.angle_gamma   90.00
#
_symmetry.space_group_name_H-M   'P 1'
#
loop_
_entity.id
_entity.type
_entity.pdbx_description
1 polymer ?
#
loop_
_entity_poly.entity_id
_entity_poly.type
_entity_poly.pdbx_seq_one_letter_code
_entity_poly.pdbx_strand_id
1 'polypeptide(L)'
;MSATCPICNEPLAPGIACCPRCGFTLTGATEAFEPVAAPAASSIPVLKVVKGPYNGQEFAMREGSFSIGRDPSCDLFLNNMRVSRLHATITITGDSARIVDEGSLNGTWVNGAVVDQAPLSNGSTLQIGTFEMVFQRKPL
;
A
#
# COMPACT_ATOMS: atom_id res chain seq x y z
N MET A 1 -28.77 -40.62 8.91
CA MET A 1 -27.51 -40.43 9.66
C MET A 1 -27.86 -39.63 10.90
N SER A 2 -27.80 -40.26 12.08
CA SER A 2 -28.08 -39.61 13.36
C SER A 2 -26.89 -38.72 13.74
N ALA A 3 -27.11 -37.43 13.92
CA ALA A 3 -26.10 -36.52 14.45
C ALA A 3 -26.10 -36.61 15.99
N THR A 4 -24.93 -36.56 16.60
CA THR A 4 -24.78 -36.65 18.06
C THR A 4 -24.19 -35.33 18.57
N CYS A 5 -24.63 -34.88 19.75
CA CYS A 5 -24.13 -33.62 20.31
C CYS A 5 -22.63 -33.71 20.66
N PRO A 6 -21.78 -32.76 20.23
CA PRO A 6 -20.34 -32.83 20.50
C PRO A 6 -19.98 -32.57 21.98
N ILE A 7 -20.91 -32.04 22.77
CA ILE A 7 -20.66 -31.70 24.19
C ILE A 7 -21.08 -32.83 25.12
N CYS A 8 -22.29 -33.35 24.97
CA CYS A 8 -22.84 -34.35 25.90
C CYS A 8 -23.06 -35.74 25.28
N ASN A 9 -22.73 -35.91 23.99
CA ASN A 9 -22.89 -37.15 23.23
C ASN A 9 -24.33 -37.70 23.19
N GLU A 10 -25.32 -36.82 23.37
CA GLU A 10 -26.74 -37.17 23.24
C GLU A 10 -27.14 -37.29 21.76
N PRO A 11 -27.92 -38.31 21.35
CA PRO A 11 -28.45 -38.42 20.00
C PRO A 11 -29.43 -37.28 19.71
N LEU A 12 -29.18 -36.55 18.62
CA LEU A 12 -29.98 -35.39 18.21
C LEU A 12 -30.98 -35.80 17.12
N ALA A 13 -32.23 -35.40 17.30
CA ALA A 13 -33.22 -35.48 16.23
C ALA A 13 -32.86 -34.50 15.10
N PRO A 14 -33.17 -34.84 13.84
CA PRO A 14 -32.92 -33.94 12.71
C PRO A 14 -33.75 -32.65 12.86
N GLY A 15 -33.10 -31.49 12.69
CA GLY A 15 -33.76 -30.17 12.68
C GLY A 15 -33.79 -29.39 13.99
N ILE A 16 -33.11 -29.85 15.05
CA ILE A 16 -33.06 -29.10 16.32
C ILE A 16 -31.94 -28.05 16.30
N ALA A 17 -32.25 -26.83 16.75
CA ALA A 17 -31.29 -25.72 16.81
C ALA A 17 -30.42 -25.76 18.08
N CYS A 18 -30.85 -26.48 19.12
CA CYS A 18 -30.13 -26.61 20.39
C CYS A 18 -30.33 -28.00 21.00
N CYS A 19 -29.33 -28.50 21.72
CA CYS A 19 -29.39 -29.77 22.42
C CYS A 19 -30.33 -29.69 23.62
N PRO A 20 -31.37 -30.55 23.73
CA PRO A 20 -32.34 -30.51 24.82
C PRO A 20 -31.77 -30.92 26.18
N ARG A 21 -30.60 -31.58 26.20
CA ARG A 21 -29.96 -32.07 27.43
C ARG A 21 -28.97 -31.09 28.05
N CYS A 22 -28.10 -30.49 27.25
CA CYS A 22 -27.04 -29.59 27.74
C CYS A 22 -27.22 -28.13 27.33
N GLY A 23 -28.21 -27.82 26.49
CA GLY A 23 -28.46 -26.46 26.00
C GLY A 23 -27.51 -25.99 24.90
N PHE A 24 -26.55 -26.82 24.44
CA PHE A 24 -25.59 -26.44 23.40
C PHE A 24 -26.30 -26.11 22.07
N THR A 25 -26.09 -24.89 21.56
CA THR A 25 -26.66 -24.42 20.30
C THR A 25 -25.89 -24.98 19.11
N LEU A 26 -26.57 -25.65 18.19
CA LEU A 26 -26.00 -26.38 17.05
C LEU A 26 -25.88 -25.51 15.80
N THR A 27 -25.90 -24.19 15.95
CA THR A 27 -25.68 -23.22 14.85
C THR A 27 -24.22 -23.24 14.40
N GLY A 28 -23.85 -24.29 13.69
CA GLY A 28 -22.60 -24.42 12.96
C GLY A 28 -22.68 -23.80 11.57
N ALA A 29 -22.96 -22.50 11.50
CA ALA A 29 -22.56 -21.71 10.36
C ALA A 29 -21.42 -20.82 10.84
N THR A 30 -20.20 -21.34 10.81
CA THR A 30 -19.03 -20.47 10.73
C THR A 30 -19.27 -19.58 9.52
N GLU A 31 -19.47 -18.28 9.77
CA GLU A 31 -19.51 -17.29 8.71
C GLU A 31 -18.26 -17.51 7.86
N ALA A 32 -18.49 -17.80 6.58
CA ALA A 32 -17.41 -17.93 5.62
C ALA A 32 -16.68 -16.59 5.61
N PHE A 33 -15.53 -16.52 6.29
CA PHE A 33 -14.60 -15.44 6.07
C PHE A 33 -14.18 -15.55 4.61
N GLU A 34 -14.75 -14.69 3.76
CA GLU A 34 -14.19 -14.46 2.45
C GLU A 34 -12.72 -14.07 2.66
N PRO A 35 -11.77 -14.79 2.05
CA PRO A 35 -10.39 -14.36 2.12
C PRO A 35 -10.33 -12.97 1.51
N VAL A 36 -10.05 -11.95 2.32
CA VAL A 36 -9.62 -10.64 1.82
C VAL A 36 -8.46 -10.94 0.90
N ALA A 37 -8.66 -10.70 -0.40
CA ALA A 37 -7.66 -10.88 -1.41
C ALA A 37 -6.36 -10.23 -0.90
N ALA A 38 -5.33 -11.05 -0.68
CA ALA A 38 -4.01 -10.53 -0.40
C ALA A 38 -3.68 -9.55 -1.53
N PRO A 39 -3.35 -8.28 -1.24
CA PRO A 39 -2.95 -7.38 -2.31
C PRO A 39 -1.72 -8.01 -2.95
N ALA A 40 -1.85 -8.34 -4.23
CA ALA A 40 -0.79 -8.86 -5.05
C ALA A 40 0.22 -7.73 -5.29
N ALA A 41 1.05 -7.44 -4.28
CA ALA A 41 2.26 -6.66 -4.45
C ALA A 41 3.41 -7.61 -4.14
N SER A 42 3.84 -8.37 -5.14
CA SER A 42 5.05 -9.22 -5.04
C SER A 42 6.34 -8.39 -5.01
N SER A 43 6.24 -7.05 -5.04
CA SER A 43 7.35 -6.13 -4.99
C SER A 43 7.04 -4.93 -4.10
N ILE A 44 8.02 -4.54 -3.29
CA ILE A 44 7.97 -3.31 -2.48
C ILE A 44 8.50 -2.16 -3.36
N PRO A 45 7.67 -1.16 -3.70
CA PRO A 45 8.16 0.06 -4.33
C PRO A 45 9.00 0.87 -3.33
N VAL A 46 10.21 1.20 -3.73
CA VAL A 46 11.20 1.91 -2.92
C VAL A 46 11.71 3.12 -3.69
N LEU A 47 11.77 4.26 -3.02
CA LEU A 47 12.40 5.47 -3.53
C LEU A 47 13.77 5.62 -2.89
N LYS A 48 14.83 5.48 -3.67
CA LYS A 48 16.19 5.67 -3.20
C LYS A 48 16.67 7.07 -3.52
N VAL A 49 17.13 7.82 -2.53
CA VAL A 49 17.71 9.15 -2.76
C VAL A 49 19.17 9.00 -3.21
N VAL A 50 19.48 9.46 -4.42
CA VAL A 50 20.81 9.43 -5.04
C VAL A 50 21.54 10.76 -4.85
N LYS A 51 20.83 11.88 -4.77
CA LYS A 51 21.44 13.19 -4.57
C LYS A 51 20.61 14.05 -3.63
N GLY A 52 21.30 14.74 -2.73
CA GLY A 52 20.70 15.59 -1.70
C GLY A 52 21.17 15.23 -0.29
N PRO A 53 20.70 15.95 0.74
CA PRO A 53 21.06 15.69 2.14
C PRO A 53 20.67 14.28 2.63
N TYR A 54 19.71 13.63 1.96
CA TYR A 54 19.25 12.29 2.27
C TYR A 54 19.93 11.20 1.43
N ASN A 55 21.08 11.48 0.81
CA ASN A 55 21.80 10.53 -0.04
C ASN A 55 21.95 9.15 0.64
N GLY A 56 21.54 8.10 -0.07
CA GLY A 56 21.60 6.71 0.40
C GLY A 56 20.36 6.24 1.17
N GLN A 57 19.44 7.14 1.55
CA GLN A 57 18.19 6.73 2.18
C GLN A 57 17.22 6.12 1.17
N GLU A 58 16.47 5.13 1.65
CA GLU A 58 15.46 4.39 0.90
C GLU A 58 14.13 4.53 1.62
N PHE A 59 13.10 4.95 0.89
CA PHE A 59 11.75 5.11 1.40
C PHE A 59 10.84 4.06 0.76
N ALA A 60 10.35 3.11 1.56
CA ALA A 60 9.37 2.15 1.10
C ALA A 60 8.00 2.82 0.97
N MET A 61 7.41 2.75 -0.20
CA MET A 61 6.04 3.21 -0.44
C MET A 61 5.06 2.06 -0.27
N ARG A 62 3.82 2.41 0.08
CA ARG A 62 2.70 1.47 0.10
C ARG A 62 1.79 1.75 -1.10
N GLU A 63 0.84 0.86 -1.32
CA GLU A 63 -0.24 1.12 -2.27
C GLU A 63 -1.04 2.37 -1.83
N GLY A 64 -1.44 3.21 -2.79
CA GLY A 64 -2.10 4.50 -2.54
C GLY A 64 -1.26 5.69 -2.97
N SER A 65 -1.49 6.84 -2.33
CA SER A 65 -0.79 8.11 -2.61
C SER A 65 0.40 8.30 -1.69
N PHE A 66 1.54 8.69 -2.25
CA PHE A 66 2.76 9.04 -1.55
C PHE A 66 3.15 10.46 -1.94
N SER A 67 3.05 11.39 -0.99
CA SER A 67 3.22 12.81 -1.22
C SER A 67 4.67 13.25 -0.99
N ILE A 68 5.17 14.14 -1.86
CA ILE A 68 6.54 14.65 -1.81
C ILE A 68 6.49 16.18 -1.84
N GLY A 69 7.19 16.82 -0.92
CA GLY A 69 7.25 18.27 -0.86
C GLY A 69 8.02 18.81 0.33
N ARG A 70 8.12 20.14 0.45
CA ARG A 70 8.74 20.78 1.63
C ARG A 70 7.78 20.97 2.79
N ASP A 71 6.52 20.55 2.66
CA ASP A 71 5.60 20.57 3.77
C ASP A 71 5.86 19.37 4.69
N PRO A 72 5.98 19.56 6.02
CA PRO A 72 6.22 18.45 6.94
C PRO A 72 5.04 17.46 7.02
N SER A 73 3.86 17.79 6.49
CA SER A 73 2.75 16.86 6.34
C SER A 73 2.91 15.89 5.16
N CYS A 74 3.89 16.06 4.29
CA CYS A 74 4.17 15.12 3.20
C CYS A 74 4.86 13.84 3.69
N ASP A 75 4.60 12.72 3.02
CA ASP A 75 5.26 11.43 3.31
C ASP A 75 6.78 11.51 3.15
N LEU A 76 7.22 12.24 2.13
CA LEU A 76 8.62 12.61 1.94
C LEU A 76 8.80 14.12 2.06
N PHE A 77 9.26 14.52 3.24
CA PHE A 77 9.64 15.89 3.54
C PHE A 77 11.03 16.23 2.97
N LEU A 78 11.05 17.17 2.03
CA LEU A 78 12.25 17.71 1.40
C LEU A 78 12.46 19.17 1.82
N ASN A 79 13.32 19.39 2.82
CA ASN A 79 13.59 20.74 3.34
C ASN A 79 14.45 21.57 2.36
N ASN A 80 13.83 22.16 1.34
CA ASN A 80 14.52 23.02 0.39
C ASN A 80 13.59 24.08 -0.23
N MET A 81 14.10 25.30 -0.40
CA MET A 81 13.35 26.42 -0.95
C MET A 81 12.94 26.24 -2.43
N ARG A 82 13.64 25.38 -3.19
CA ARG A 82 13.28 25.02 -4.57
C ARG A 82 12.19 23.95 -4.65
N VAL A 83 11.73 23.42 -3.52
CA VAL A 83 10.65 22.44 -3.47
C VAL A 83 9.37 23.13 -3.00
N SER A 84 8.29 23.01 -3.76
CA SER A 84 6.94 23.45 -3.35
C SER A 84 6.46 22.72 -2.09
N ARG A 85 5.46 23.28 -1.39
CA ARG A 85 4.88 22.68 -0.17
C ARG A 85 4.38 21.26 -0.46
N LEU A 86 3.48 21.14 -1.42
CA LEU A 86 3.16 19.91 -2.13
C LEU A 86 3.78 20.05 -3.52
N HIS A 87 4.74 19.19 -3.87
CA HIS A 87 5.47 19.30 -5.14
C HIS A 87 4.97 18.25 -6.12
N ALA A 88 4.96 17.00 -5.69
CA ALA A 88 4.50 15.90 -6.51
C ALA A 88 3.89 14.81 -5.63
N THR A 89 2.97 14.06 -6.22
CA THR A 89 2.36 12.88 -5.61
C THR A 89 2.67 11.68 -6.47
N ILE A 90 3.16 10.61 -5.85
CA ILE A 90 3.31 9.31 -6.49
C ILE A 90 2.10 8.46 -6.12
N THR A 91 1.38 7.95 -7.11
CA THR A 91 0.30 6.99 -6.90
C THR A 91 0.80 5.60 -7.28
N ILE A 92 0.69 4.66 -6.34
CA ILE A 92 0.97 3.24 -6.55
C ILE A 92 -0.37 2.51 -6.60
N THR A 93 -0.57 1.71 -7.65
CA THR A 93 -1.76 0.88 -7.84
C THR A 93 -1.31 -0.50 -8.31
N GLY A 94 -1.27 -1.48 -7.40
CA GLY A 94 -0.68 -2.79 -7.65
C GLY A 94 0.76 -2.69 -8.20
N ASP A 95 0.97 -3.18 -9.42
CA ASP A 95 2.26 -3.15 -10.10
C ASP A 95 2.56 -1.84 -10.86
N SER A 96 1.58 -0.94 -10.97
CA SER A 96 1.76 0.35 -11.63
C SER A 96 2.16 1.44 -10.65
N ALA A 97 3.04 2.34 -11.07
CA ALA A 97 3.42 3.54 -10.33
C ALA A 97 3.36 4.74 -11.27
N ARG A 98 2.88 5.87 -10.78
CA ARG A 98 2.77 7.11 -11.55
C ARG A 98 3.10 8.29 -10.67
N ILE A 99 3.84 9.25 -11.20
CA ILE A 99 4.03 10.54 -10.56
C ILE A 99 3.16 11.60 -11.22
N VAL A 100 2.63 12.50 -10.39
CA VAL A 100 1.85 13.68 -10.76
C VAL A 100 2.49 14.89 -10.09
N ASP A 101 2.80 15.91 -10.88
CA ASP A 101 3.21 17.23 -10.38
C ASP A 101 1.97 17.99 -9.90
N GLU A 102 2.03 18.54 -8.69
CA GLU A 102 0.89 19.22 -8.03
C GLU A 102 0.96 20.74 -8.22
N GLY A 103 1.48 21.20 -9.36
CA GLY A 103 1.67 22.62 -9.65
C GLY A 103 2.94 23.17 -9.00
N SER A 104 4.03 22.42 -9.10
CA SER A 104 5.31 22.84 -8.56
C SER A 104 5.90 24.02 -9.33
N LEU A 105 6.65 24.90 -8.63
CA LEU A 105 7.21 26.10 -9.26
C LEU A 105 8.36 25.78 -10.24
N ASN A 106 9.13 24.71 -9.95
CA ASN A 106 10.34 24.35 -10.69
C ASN A 106 10.13 23.13 -11.61
N GLY A 107 8.94 22.52 -11.58
CA GLY A 107 8.60 21.32 -12.30
C GLY A 107 9.20 20.04 -11.70
N THR A 108 8.53 18.92 -11.98
CA THR A 108 9.02 17.57 -11.69
C THR A 108 9.72 17.00 -12.92
N TRP A 109 10.91 16.44 -12.72
CA TRP A 109 11.71 15.84 -13.79
C TRP A 109 11.72 14.32 -13.67
N VAL A 110 11.41 13.62 -14.75
CA VAL A 110 11.47 12.16 -14.83
C VAL A 110 12.35 11.76 -16.02
N ASN A 111 13.38 10.97 -15.76
CA ASN A 111 14.37 10.51 -16.75
C ASN A 111 14.96 11.67 -17.59
N GLY A 112 15.15 12.84 -16.99
CA GLY A 112 15.72 14.03 -17.62
C GLY A 112 14.73 14.93 -18.38
N ALA A 113 13.43 14.61 -18.39
CA ALA A 113 12.39 15.45 -18.99
C ALA A 113 11.45 16.02 -17.93
N VAL A 114 11.01 17.26 -18.09
CA VAL A 114 9.96 17.87 -17.26
C VAL A 114 8.62 17.26 -17.63
N VAL A 115 7.86 16.81 -16.64
CA VAL A 115 6.57 16.13 -16.85
C VAL A 115 5.54 16.64 -15.84
N ASP A 116 4.31 16.84 -16.31
CA ASP A 116 3.16 17.05 -15.43
C ASP A 116 2.72 15.73 -14.81
N GLN A 117 2.71 14.66 -15.60
CA GLN A 117 2.40 13.31 -15.14
C GLN A 117 3.19 12.28 -15.94
N ALA A 118 3.79 11.30 -15.27
CA ALA A 118 4.55 10.23 -15.94
C ALA A 118 4.45 8.88 -15.22
N PRO A 119 4.40 7.76 -15.96
CA PRO A 119 4.56 6.45 -15.35
C PRO A 119 5.97 6.27 -14.80
N LEU A 120 6.09 5.65 -13.64
CA LEU A 120 7.37 5.28 -13.03
C LEU A 120 7.61 3.79 -13.22
N SER A 121 8.70 3.46 -13.89
CA SER A 121 9.20 2.09 -14.02
C SER A 121 10.42 1.86 -13.13
N ASN A 122 10.70 0.62 -12.77
CA ASN A 122 11.90 0.26 -12.00
C ASN A 122 13.18 0.85 -12.66
N GLY A 123 13.97 1.59 -11.90
CA GLY A 123 15.15 2.32 -12.39
C GLY A 123 14.87 3.75 -12.87
N SER A 124 13.62 4.22 -12.87
CA SER A 124 13.31 5.60 -13.28
C SER A 124 13.96 6.60 -12.35
N THR A 125 14.58 7.63 -12.92
CA THR A 125 15.20 8.71 -12.17
C THR A 125 14.22 9.88 -12.06
N LEU A 126 14.02 10.35 -10.84
CA LEU A 126 13.18 11.48 -10.50
C LEU A 126 14.07 12.59 -9.97
N GLN A 127 13.83 13.82 -10.42
CA GLN A 127 14.50 14.99 -9.89
C GLN A 127 13.47 16.05 -9.48
N ILE A 128 13.56 16.45 -8.21
CA ILE A 128 12.68 17.43 -7.57
C ILE A 128 13.56 18.49 -6.92
N GLY A 129 13.57 19.70 -7.46
CA GLY A 129 14.47 20.76 -7.02
C GLY A 129 15.95 20.37 -7.16
N THR A 130 16.65 20.19 -6.04
CA THR A 130 18.06 19.73 -6.02
C THR A 130 18.21 18.25 -5.64
N PHE A 131 17.11 17.55 -5.43
CA PHE A 131 17.08 16.15 -5.05
C PHE A 131 16.98 15.27 -6.28
N GLU A 132 17.77 14.21 -6.31
CA GLU A 132 17.71 13.19 -7.35
C GLU A 132 17.47 11.84 -6.69
N MET A 133 16.51 11.10 -7.20
CA MET A 133 15.94 9.93 -6.57
C MET A 133 15.69 8.88 -7.64
N VAL A 134 15.80 7.61 -7.30
CA VAL A 134 15.56 6.51 -8.23
C VAL A 134 14.45 5.65 -7.68
N PHE A 135 13.41 5.47 -8.47
CA PHE A 135 12.31 4.56 -8.17
C PHE A 135 12.77 3.14 -8.47
N GLN A 136 12.65 2.25 -7.48
CA GLN A 136 13.01 0.85 -7.60
C GLN A 136 11.87 -0.03 -7.09
N ARG A 137 11.64 -1.19 -7.70
CA ARG A 137 10.79 -2.23 -7.14
C ARG A 137 11.69 -3.36 -6.65
N LYS A 138 11.73 -3.57 -5.33
CA LYS A 138 12.46 -4.70 -4.74
C LYS A 138 11.52 -5.91 -4.67
N PRO A 139 11.93 -7.09 -5.13
CA PRO A 139 11.17 -8.31 -4.86
C PRO A 139 11.13 -8.56 -3.35
N LEU A 140 10.01 -9.10 -2.86
CA LEU A 140 9.85 -9.54 -1.47
C LEU A 140 10.81 -10.69 -1.12
#